data_AF-A0A7Y6I5M8-F1
#
_entry.id   AF-A0A7Y6I5M8-F1
#
_cell.length_a   1.000
_cell.length_b   1.000
_cell.length_c   1.000
_cell.angle_alpha   90.00
_cell.angle_beta   90.00
_cell.angle_gamma   90.00
#
_symmetry.space_group_name_H-M   'P 1'
#
loop_
_entity.id
_entity.type
_entity.pdbx_description
1 polymer ?
#
loop_
_entity_poly.entity_id
_entity_poly.type
_entity_poly.pdbx_seq_one_letter_code
_entity_poly.pdbx_strand_id
1 'polypeptide(L)'
;MRRPVAVSAVALVLATAGCTGLTYSSEDVTRIFTPKNQGANAAAKGVFVRNAFLLGASLTGRPETPAAGLPLYAVLINERAEPVRLEKVTLGKGGQVQLSGTVEVPPRGIVGTDRPIGTVTGVANTGAVPMTFSFTAGPNDMLLVVPVVARTGVFASLSPSGAPPNPSGAPSPAGSPAPSGSAPDVTGSPSPTATP
;
A
#
# COMPACT_ATOMS: atom_id res chain seq x y z
N MET A 1 67.77 -24.40 47.37
CA MET A 1 67.85 -24.40 45.89
C MET A 1 67.41 -23.04 45.38
N ARG A 2 68.10 -22.55 44.35
CA ARG A 2 68.20 -21.14 43.92
C ARG A 2 66.96 -20.67 43.14
N ARG A 3 66.53 -19.42 43.32
CA ARG A 3 65.71 -18.67 42.36
C ARG A 3 66.62 -18.03 41.29
N PRO A 4 66.16 -17.91 40.04
CA PRO A 4 66.12 -16.56 39.47
C PRO A 4 64.82 -16.25 38.71
N VAL A 5 64.40 -15.00 38.89
CA VAL A 5 63.43 -14.26 38.08
C VAL A 5 64.12 -13.87 36.77
N ALA A 6 63.46 -14.03 35.62
CA ALA A 6 63.86 -13.41 34.37
C ALA A 6 62.64 -12.91 33.59
N VAL A 7 62.70 -11.61 33.33
CA VAL A 7 61.73 -10.72 32.69
C VAL A 7 62.06 -10.61 31.20
N SER A 8 61.08 -10.17 30.40
CA SER A 8 61.16 -9.64 29.02
C SER A 8 60.76 -10.64 27.92
N ALA A 9 60.08 -10.25 26.83
CA ALA A 9 59.84 -8.93 26.28
C ALA A 9 58.45 -8.86 25.61
N VAL A 10 57.90 -7.65 25.63
CA VAL A 10 56.73 -7.18 24.90
C VAL A 10 56.94 -7.34 23.39
N ALA A 11 55.99 -7.98 22.71
CA ALA A 11 55.79 -7.82 21.27
C ALA A 11 54.40 -7.22 21.06
N LEU A 12 54.33 -5.89 21.17
CA LEU A 12 53.15 -5.11 20.78
C LEU A 12 53.18 -5.04 19.25
N VAL A 13 52.51 -5.98 18.58
CA VAL A 13 52.30 -5.87 17.13
C VAL A 13 51.21 -4.83 16.90
N LEU A 14 51.64 -3.59 16.65
CA LEU A 14 50.85 -2.53 16.05
C LEU A 14 50.51 -2.95 14.61
N ALA A 15 49.46 -3.74 14.45
CA ALA A 15 48.81 -3.88 13.16
C ALA A 15 48.06 -2.58 12.87
N THR A 16 48.74 -1.65 12.22
CA THR A 16 48.14 -0.53 11.49
C THR A 16 47.34 -1.11 10.33
N ALA A 17 46.16 -1.67 10.61
CA ALA A 17 45.13 -1.83 9.60
C ALA A 17 44.69 -0.41 9.23
N GLY A 18 45.14 0.01 8.05
CA GLY A 18 45.06 1.36 7.58
C GLY A 18 43.67 1.96 7.71
N CYS A 19 43.67 3.28 7.83
CA CYS A 19 42.56 4.10 7.42
C CYS A 19 42.12 3.67 6.01
N THR A 20 41.11 2.80 5.91
CA THR A 20 40.10 3.07 4.90
C THR A 20 39.41 4.31 5.42
N GLY A 21 39.91 5.45 4.94
CA GLY A 21 39.04 6.61 4.82
C GLY A 21 37.77 6.05 4.21
N LEU A 22 36.67 6.15 4.97
CA LEU A 22 35.38 6.32 4.34
C LEU A 22 35.59 7.54 3.46
N THR A 23 35.97 7.31 2.21
CA THR A 23 35.81 8.24 1.13
C THR A 23 34.33 8.50 1.13
N TYR A 24 33.94 9.51 1.91
CA TYR A 24 32.69 10.20 1.80
C TYR A 24 32.79 10.88 0.45
N SER A 25 32.56 10.10 -0.60
CA SER A 25 32.47 10.63 -1.94
C SER A 25 31.19 11.45 -1.94
N SER A 26 31.34 12.75 -1.75
CA SER A 26 30.33 13.79 -1.95
C SER A 26 29.81 13.82 -3.40
N GLU A 27 30.28 12.90 -4.25
CA GLU A 27 30.00 12.80 -5.68
C GLU A 27 29.32 11.48 -6.05
N ASP A 28 28.74 10.75 -5.10
CA ASP A 28 27.83 9.66 -5.44
C ASP A 28 26.49 10.27 -5.92
N VAL A 29 26.40 10.54 -7.23
CA VAL A 29 25.21 11.09 -7.91
C VAL A 29 23.97 10.21 -7.64
N THR A 30 24.16 8.92 -7.34
CA THR A 30 23.06 8.03 -6.95
C THR A 30 22.47 8.36 -5.58
N ARG A 31 23.23 9.02 -4.69
CA ARG A 31 22.72 9.55 -3.42
C ARG A 31 21.96 10.86 -3.60
N ILE A 32 22.46 11.76 -4.46
CA ILE A 32 21.82 13.04 -4.79
C ILE A 32 20.44 12.82 -5.45
N PHE A 33 20.33 11.78 -6.27
CA PHE A 33 19.08 11.33 -6.90
C PHE A 33 18.53 10.05 -6.27
N THR A 34 18.76 9.81 -4.98
CA THR A 34 18.00 8.74 -4.32
C THR A 34 16.53 9.17 -4.37
N PRO A 35 15.64 8.39 -5.01
CA PRO A 35 14.21 8.68 -4.93
C PRO A 35 13.89 8.84 -3.45
N LYS A 36 13.28 9.97 -3.05
CA LYS A 36 12.94 10.27 -1.66
C LYS A 36 11.92 9.25 -1.17
N ASN A 37 12.41 8.07 -0.80
CA ASN A 37 11.62 7.02 -0.20
C ASN A 37 11.48 7.37 1.27
N GLN A 38 10.34 7.96 1.61
CA GLN A 38 10.02 8.30 2.99
C GLN A 38 9.30 7.16 3.73
N GLY A 39 9.15 6.00 3.09
CA GLY A 39 8.48 4.82 3.66
C GLY A 39 9.44 3.71 4.04
N ALA A 40 8.91 2.73 4.76
CA ALA A 40 9.63 1.52 5.13
C ALA A 40 9.71 0.54 3.96
N ASN A 41 10.79 -0.25 3.93
CA ASN A 41 11.01 -1.25 2.89
C ASN A 41 11.33 -2.60 3.54
N ALA A 42 10.86 -3.67 2.92
CA ALA A 42 11.23 -5.05 3.26
C ALA A 42 11.35 -5.88 1.99
N ALA A 43 12.08 -6.98 2.09
CA ALA A 43 12.25 -7.93 1.02
C ALA A 43 12.39 -9.32 1.63
N ALA A 44 11.70 -10.30 1.06
CA ALA A 44 11.93 -11.69 1.40
C ALA A 44 11.48 -12.59 0.24
N LYS A 45 12.30 -13.59 -0.09
CA LYS A 45 12.01 -14.64 -1.10
C LYS A 45 11.38 -14.12 -2.41
N GLY A 46 11.90 -13.02 -2.96
CA GLY A 46 11.41 -12.42 -4.22
C GLY A 46 10.09 -11.64 -4.10
N VAL A 47 9.62 -11.37 -2.88
CA VAL A 47 8.51 -10.45 -2.61
C VAL A 47 9.07 -9.22 -1.90
N PHE A 48 8.63 -8.04 -2.31
CA PHE A 48 9.12 -6.78 -1.78
C PHE A 48 7.96 -5.90 -1.35
N VAL A 49 8.13 -5.28 -0.18
CA VAL A 49 7.33 -4.14 0.27
C VAL A 49 8.22 -2.91 0.11
N ARG A 50 7.74 -1.91 -0.61
CA ARG A 50 8.46 -0.67 -0.89
C ARG A 50 7.60 0.53 -0.50
N ASN A 51 8.25 1.56 0.03
CA ASN A 51 7.63 2.82 0.37
C ASN A 51 6.37 2.65 1.24
N ALA A 52 6.41 1.78 2.25
CA ALA A 52 5.28 1.62 3.16
C ALA A 52 5.19 2.82 4.11
N PHE A 53 4.06 3.54 4.14
CA PHE A 53 3.83 4.66 5.05
C PHE A 53 2.36 4.80 5.42
N LEU A 54 2.10 5.44 6.56
CA LEU A 54 0.78 5.89 6.96
C LEU A 54 0.62 7.38 6.67
N LEU A 55 -0.47 7.76 6.02
CA LEU A 55 -0.75 9.16 5.73
C LEU A 55 -1.45 9.81 6.91
N GLY A 56 -0.73 10.62 7.69
CA GLY A 56 -1.26 11.39 8.80
C GLY A 56 -2.12 12.58 8.37
N ALA A 57 -2.78 13.21 9.34
CA ALA A 57 -3.61 14.39 9.11
C ALA A 57 -2.81 15.55 8.50
N SER A 58 -3.50 16.41 7.74
CA SER A 58 -2.93 17.66 7.23
C SER A 58 -2.51 18.57 8.39
N LEU A 59 -1.35 19.21 8.29
CA LEU A 59 -0.86 20.19 9.27
C LEU A 59 -1.73 21.47 9.35
N THR A 60 -2.72 21.62 8.46
CA THR A 60 -3.65 22.77 8.40
C THR A 60 -4.68 22.82 9.53
N GLY A 61 -4.44 22.13 10.65
CA GLY A 61 -5.18 22.32 11.90
C GLY A 61 -6.61 21.77 11.95
N ARG A 62 -7.12 21.14 10.88
CA ARG A 62 -8.38 20.40 10.93
C ARG A 62 -8.07 18.99 11.45
N PRO A 63 -8.53 18.58 12.64
CA PRO A 63 -8.40 17.21 13.08
C PRO A 63 -9.18 16.34 12.08
N GLU A 64 -8.48 15.58 11.23
CA GLU A 64 -9.12 14.41 10.66
C GLU A 64 -9.42 13.50 11.84
N THR A 65 -10.71 13.31 12.10
CA THR A 65 -11.21 12.63 13.29
C THR A 65 -10.46 11.30 13.44
N PRO A 66 -9.86 11.00 14.60
CA PRO A 66 -9.17 9.71 14.85
C PRO A 66 -10.03 8.48 14.54
N ALA A 67 -11.36 8.65 14.45
CA ALA A 67 -12.33 7.64 14.04
C ALA A 67 -12.17 7.12 12.60
N ALA A 68 -11.60 7.91 11.67
CA ALA A 68 -11.50 7.50 10.27
C ALA A 68 -10.30 6.56 9.98
N GLY A 69 -9.32 6.50 10.88
CA GLY A 69 -8.08 5.75 10.68
C GLY A 69 -7.11 6.40 9.69
N LEU A 70 -5.86 5.93 9.71
CA LEU A 70 -4.77 6.38 8.84
C LEU A 70 -4.70 5.50 7.58
N PRO A 71 -4.75 6.07 6.37
CA PRO A 71 -4.54 5.33 5.14
C PRO A 71 -3.12 4.75 5.07
N LEU A 72 -3.01 3.45 4.81
CA LEU A 72 -1.76 2.73 4.59
C LEU A 72 -1.47 2.64 3.10
N TYR A 73 -0.32 3.19 2.70
CA TYR A 73 0.22 3.07 1.36
C TYR A 73 1.44 2.16 1.38
N ALA A 74 1.59 1.33 0.36
CA ALA A 74 2.81 0.57 0.09
C ALA A 74 2.79 0.10 -1.36
N VAL A 75 3.97 0.04 -1.97
CA VAL A 75 4.19 -0.60 -3.27
C VAL A 75 4.61 -2.04 -3.02
N LEU A 76 3.85 -2.99 -3.54
CA LEU A 76 4.13 -4.42 -3.45
C LEU A 76 4.71 -4.90 -4.78
N ILE A 77 5.84 -5.59 -4.74
CA ILE A 77 6.51 -6.11 -5.93
C ILE A 77 6.66 -7.62 -5.76
N ASN A 78 6.36 -8.36 -6.81
CA ASN A 78 6.49 -9.80 -6.86
C ASN A 78 7.42 -10.20 -8.00
N GLU A 79 8.64 -10.61 -7.69
CA GLU A 79 9.61 -11.14 -8.66
C GLU A 79 9.48 -12.65 -8.88
N ARG A 80 8.46 -13.30 -8.31
CA ARG A 80 8.24 -14.73 -8.48
C ARG A 80 7.49 -15.02 -9.78
N ALA A 81 7.52 -16.29 -10.17
CA ALA A 81 6.78 -16.82 -11.32
C ALA A 81 5.28 -17.03 -11.02
N GLU A 82 4.90 -17.01 -9.74
CA GLU A 82 3.53 -17.25 -9.27
C GLU A 82 2.95 -15.97 -8.67
N PRO A 83 1.61 -15.77 -8.73
CA PRO A 83 0.97 -14.65 -8.05
C PRO A 83 1.14 -14.76 -6.54
N VAL A 84 1.19 -13.61 -5.88
CA VAL A 84 1.30 -13.52 -4.42
C VAL A 84 0.19 -12.62 -3.90
N ARG A 85 -0.47 -13.02 -2.83
CA ARG A 85 -1.57 -12.26 -2.23
C ARG A 85 -1.18 -11.78 -0.84
N LEU A 86 -1.42 -10.50 -0.56
CA LEU A 86 -1.34 -9.95 0.79
C LEU A 86 -2.60 -10.38 1.56
N GLU A 87 -2.43 -11.21 2.58
CA GLU A 87 -3.54 -11.72 3.38
C GLU A 87 -3.87 -10.80 4.54
N LYS A 88 -2.81 -10.32 5.19
CA LYS A 88 -2.93 -9.68 6.47
C LYS A 88 -1.84 -8.66 6.66
N VAL A 89 -2.21 -7.56 7.31
CA VAL A 89 -1.28 -6.66 7.95
C VAL A 89 -1.65 -6.60 9.41
N THR A 90 -0.70 -6.87 10.31
CA THR A 90 -0.91 -6.78 11.76
C THR A 90 -0.04 -5.68 12.36
N LEU A 91 -0.48 -5.14 13.48
CA LEU A 91 0.29 -4.17 14.25
C LEU A 91 0.91 -4.83 15.47
N GLY A 92 2.09 -4.35 15.86
CA GLY A 92 2.72 -4.79 17.10
C GLY A 92 1.95 -4.39 18.37
N LYS A 93 1.15 -3.30 18.36
CA LYS A 93 0.41 -2.80 19.53
C LYS A 93 -0.90 -2.08 19.16
N GLY A 94 -1.98 -2.41 19.87
CA GLY A 94 -3.15 -1.56 20.14
C GLY A 94 -4.06 -1.12 18.99
N GLY A 95 -3.68 -1.32 17.73
CA GLY A 95 -4.47 -0.93 16.56
C GLY A 95 -4.98 -2.09 15.72
N GLN A 96 -5.67 -1.76 14.64
CA GLN A 96 -6.16 -2.72 13.64
C GLN A 96 -5.88 -2.22 12.23
N VAL A 97 -5.64 -3.13 11.29
CA VAL A 97 -5.58 -2.82 9.86
C VAL A 97 -6.80 -3.44 9.17
N GLN A 98 -7.52 -2.62 8.41
CA GLN A 98 -8.55 -3.05 7.48
C GLN A 98 -8.02 -2.91 6.06
N LEU A 99 -7.78 -4.01 5.35
CA LEU A 99 -7.38 -3.96 3.95
C LEU A 99 -8.54 -3.44 3.08
N SER A 100 -8.20 -2.68 2.04
CA SER A 100 -9.18 -2.08 1.11
C SER A 100 -9.81 -3.10 0.16
N GLY A 101 -9.40 -4.36 0.22
CA GLY A 101 -9.89 -5.47 -0.58
C GLY A 101 -8.87 -6.59 -0.66
N THR A 102 -9.08 -7.51 -1.58
CA THR A 102 -8.05 -8.49 -1.94
C THR A 102 -6.92 -7.78 -2.67
N VAL A 103 -5.69 -7.86 -2.14
CA VAL A 103 -4.51 -7.28 -2.77
C VAL A 103 -3.64 -8.41 -3.31
N GLU A 104 -3.81 -8.68 -4.61
CA GLU A 104 -3.06 -9.69 -5.34
C GLU A 104 -2.01 -9.03 -6.24
N VAL A 105 -0.77 -9.51 -6.15
CA VAL A 105 0.36 -9.03 -6.93
C VAL A 105 0.68 -10.08 -8.00
N PRO A 106 0.52 -9.76 -9.30
CA PRO A 106 0.75 -10.73 -10.36
C PRO A 106 2.24 -11.16 -10.43
N PRO A 107 2.55 -12.29 -11.07
CA PRO A 107 3.93 -12.69 -11.35
C PRO A 107 4.70 -11.57 -12.04
N ARG A 108 5.94 -11.33 -11.60
CA ARG A 108 6.80 -10.25 -12.14
C ARG A 108 6.11 -8.87 -12.14
N GLY A 109 5.20 -8.65 -11.20
CA GLY A 109 4.28 -7.52 -11.18
C GLY A 109 4.46 -6.56 -10.00
N ILE A 110 3.73 -5.44 -10.06
CA ILE A 110 3.74 -4.36 -9.07
C ILE A 110 2.31 -3.89 -8.79
N VAL A 111 2.00 -3.58 -7.53
CA VAL A 111 0.69 -3.04 -7.06
C VAL A 111 0.92 -1.94 -6.00
N GLY A 112 0.00 -0.97 -5.88
CA GLY A 112 -0.07 -0.06 -4.70
C GLY A 112 0.58 1.31 -4.86
N THR A 113 0.55 1.90 -6.07
CA THR A 113 1.29 3.13 -6.39
C THR A 113 0.51 4.43 -6.13
N ASP A 114 -0.82 4.41 -6.12
CA ASP A 114 -1.66 5.62 -6.09
C ASP A 114 -2.82 5.56 -5.10
N ARG A 115 -3.12 4.38 -4.56
CA ARG A 115 -4.26 4.12 -3.66
C ARG A 115 -3.80 3.47 -2.37
N PRO A 116 -4.48 3.74 -1.25
CA PRO A 116 -4.21 3.03 -0.02
C PRO A 116 -4.54 1.54 -0.19
N ILE A 117 -3.69 0.68 0.36
CA ILE A 117 -3.91 -0.77 0.42
C ILE A 117 -4.77 -1.16 1.64
N GLY A 118 -4.93 -0.24 2.59
CA GLY A 118 -5.77 -0.42 3.76
C GLY A 118 -5.87 0.84 4.61
N THR A 119 -6.58 0.71 5.73
CA THR A 119 -6.78 1.75 6.73
C THR A 119 -6.38 1.22 8.09
N VAL A 120 -5.72 2.05 8.89
CA VAL A 120 -5.17 1.67 10.19
C VAL A 120 -5.79 2.50 11.31
N THR A 121 -6.42 1.85 12.28
CA THR A 121 -7.07 2.51 13.42
C THR A 121 -6.34 2.17 14.72
N GLY A 122 -6.55 2.98 15.77
CA GLY A 122 -5.96 2.73 17.11
C GLY A 122 -4.46 3.03 17.21
N VAL A 123 -3.92 3.85 16.31
CA VAL A 123 -2.51 4.29 16.32
C VAL A 123 -2.40 5.81 16.42
N ALA A 124 -1.23 6.30 16.87
CA ALA A 124 -0.94 7.72 16.88
C ALA A 124 -0.76 8.28 15.46
N ASN A 125 -1.17 9.53 15.24
CA ASN A 125 -1.03 10.25 13.97
C ASN A 125 0.39 10.75 13.65
N THR A 126 1.39 10.28 14.39
CA THR A 126 2.80 10.71 14.30
C THR A 126 3.73 9.55 14.68
N GLY A 127 5.01 9.64 14.27
CA GLY A 127 6.03 8.68 14.65
C GLY A 127 6.10 7.51 13.68
N ALA A 128 6.33 6.30 14.20
CA ALA A 128 6.39 5.10 13.38
C ALA A 128 5.72 3.91 14.09
N VAL A 129 5.13 3.03 13.29
CA VAL A 129 4.29 1.94 13.75
C VAL A 129 4.88 0.61 13.25
N PRO A 130 5.25 -0.32 14.15
CA PRO A 130 5.69 -1.66 13.73
C PRO A 130 4.51 -2.44 13.16
N MET A 131 4.66 -2.91 11.93
CA MET A 131 3.65 -3.66 11.18
C MET A 131 4.24 -4.91 10.56
N THR A 132 3.47 -5.99 10.55
CA THR A 132 3.84 -7.25 9.91
C THR A 132 2.93 -7.51 8.72
N PHE A 133 3.52 -7.74 7.55
CA PHE A 133 2.84 -8.05 6.30
C PHE A 133 2.96 -9.55 6.02
N SER A 134 1.83 -10.23 5.85
CA SER A 134 1.74 -11.69 5.65
C SER A 134 1.14 -12.02 4.29
N PHE A 135 1.71 -13.01 3.58
CA PHE A 135 1.35 -13.33 2.20
C PHE A 135 1.08 -14.83 1.98
N THR A 136 0.00 -15.19 1.26
CA THR A 136 -0.55 -16.57 1.13
C THR A 136 0.42 -17.61 0.59
N ALA A 137 1.40 -17.19 -0.21
CA ALA A 137 2.36 -18.10 -0.84
C ALA A 137 3.81 -17.64 -0.63
N GLY A 138 4.04 -16.58 0.15
CA GLY A 138 5.31 -15.89 0.29
C GLY A 138 6.13 -16.30 1.53
N PRO A 139 7.20 -15.55 1.87
CA PRO A 139 7.77 -15.62 3.21
C PRO A 139 6.70 -15.19 4.21
N ASN A 140 6.55 -15.97 5.28
CA ASN A 140 5.36 -15.95 6.13
C ASN A 140 5.02 -14.56 6.68
N ASP A 141 6.04 -13.78 7.07
CA ASP A 141 5.84 -12.48 7.70
C ASP A 141 7.03 -11.53 7.42
N MET A 142 6.73 -10.31 6.99
CA MET A 142 7.70 -9.22 6.87
C MET A 142 7.39 -8.14 7.89
N LEU A 143 8.28 -7.94 8.86
CA LEU A 143 8.18 -6.88 9.87
C LEU A 143 8.80 -5.58 9.35
N LEU A 144 8.04 -4.50 9.38
CA LEU A 144 8.45 -3.15 8.99
C LEU A 144 8.12 -2.15 10.11
N VAL A 145 8.95 -1.11 10.24
CA VAL A 145 8.64 0.05 11.08
C VAL A 145 8.12 1.17 10.16
N VAL A 146 6.80 1.23 10.02
CA VAL A 146 6.09 2.08 9.03
C VAL A 146 5.94 3.50 9.58
N PRO A 147 6.56 4.52 8.96
CA PRO A 147 6.43 5.90 9.43
C PRO A 147 5.04 6.47 9.15
N VAL A 148 4.60 7.36 10.03
CA VAL A 148 3.45 8.24 9.79
C VAL A 148 3.97 9.53 9.20
N VAL A 149 3.64 9.79 7.93
CA VAL A 149 4.06 10.98 7.19
C VAL A 149 2.96 12.02 7.20
N ALA A 150 3.33 13.29 7.35
CA ALA A 150 2.37 14.39 7.25
C ALA A 150 1.91 14.56 5.79
N ARG A 151 0.61 14.78 5.59
CA ARG A 151 0.02 15.05 4.27
C ARG A 151 0.43 16.42 3.74
N THR A 152 1.65 16.52 3.26
CA THR A 152 2.31 17.74 2.80
C THR A 152 3.20 17.44 1.59
N GLY A 153 3.55 18.48 0.82
CA GLY A 153 4.44 18.35 -0.35
C GLY A 153 3.94 17.27 -1.31
N VAL A 154 4.80 16.28 -1.58
CA VAL A 154 4.51 15.16 -2.50
C VAL A 154 3.37 14.23 -2.05
N PHE A 155 2.98 14.28 -0.77
CA PHE A 155 1.88 13.47 -0.22
C PHE A 155 0.55 14.23 -0.16
N ALA A 156 0.55 15.54 -0.46
CA ALA A 156 -0.66 16.37 -0.35
C ALA A 156 -1.79 15.89 -1.27
N SER A 157 -1.43 15.38 -2.46
CA SER A 157 -2.38 14.90 -3.48
C SER A 157 -2.93 13.49 -3.23
N LEU A 158 -2.38 12.74 -2.27
CA LEU A 158 -2.84 11.39 -1.99
C LEU A 158 -4.25 11.42 -1.39
N SER A 159 -5.13 10.57 -1.90
CA SER A 159 -6.54 10.51 -1.47
C SER A 159 -6.69 9.57 -0.29
N PRO A 160 -7.21 10.01 0.86
CA PRO A 160 -7.41 9.14 2.01
C PRO A 160 -8.50 8.07 1.79
N SER A 161 -9.35 8.23 0.77
CA SER A 161 -10.43 7.29 0.47
C SER A 161 -10.03 6.31 -0.64
N GLY A 162 -9.95 5.03 -0.27
CA GLY A 162 -9.83 3.90 -1.20
C GLY A 162 -11.18 3.43 -1.75
N ALA A 163 -12.20 4.29 -1.82
CA ALA A 163 -13.47 3.92 -2.42
C ALA A 163 -13.24 3.41 -3.86
N PRO A 164 -13.79 2.24 -4.25
CA PRO A 164 -13.78 1.82 -5.65
C PRO A 164 -14.42 2.94 -6.51
N PRO A 165 -14.04 3.08 -7.79
CA PRO A 165 -14.74 3.99 -8.67
C PRO A 165 -16.22 3.64 -8.60
N ASN A 166 -17.04 4.59 -8.14
CA ASN A 166 -18.48 4.49 -8.25
C ASN A 166 -18.77 4.28 -9.75
N PRO A 167 -19.44 3.20 -10.19
CA PRO A 167 -19.87 3.11 -11.57
C PRO A 167 -20.94 4.19 -11.78
N SER A 168 -20.49 5.39 -12.18
CA SER A 168 -21.37 6.40 -12.72
C SER A 168 -21.84 5.87 -14.08
N GLY A 169 -23.04 5.29 -14.07
CA GLY A 169 -23.65 4.71 -15.25
C GLY A 169 -24.74 3.69 -14.91
N ALA A 170 -25.63 3.99 -13.96
CA ALA A 170 -26.95 3.37 -14.02
C ALA A 170 -27.64 3.92 -15.28
N PRO A 171 -28.04 3.09 -16.27
CA PRO A 171 -28.88 3.58 -17.34
C PRO A 171 -30.20 4.06 -16.72
N SER A 172 -30.56 5.31 -17.00
CA SER A 172 -31.90 5.83 -16.72
C SER A 172 -32.94 4.84 -17.23
N PRO A 173 -33.98 4.49 -16.45
CA PRO A 173 -35.12 3.76 -16.99
C PRO A 173 -35.73 4.63 -18.10
N ALA A 174 -35.66 4.13 -19.33
CA ALA A 174 -36.32 4.72 -20.48
C ALA A 174 -37.83 4.81 -20.17
N GLY A 175 -38.37 6.00 -20.35
CA GLY A 175 -39.76 6.31 -20.09
C GLY A 175 -40.72 5.37 -20.82
N SER A 176 -41.75 4.95 -20.08
CA SER A 176 -42.90 4.23 -20.59
C SER A 176 -43.58 5.04 -21.71
N PRO A 177 -43.79 4.49 -22.92
CA PRO A 177 -44.55 5.19 -23.95
C PRO A 177 -46.04 5.18 -23.59
N ALA A 178 -46.63 6.37 -23.49
CA ALA A 178 -48.07 6.56 -23.39
C ALA A 178 -48.74 6.23 -24.74
N PRO A 179 -49.83 5.44 -24.79
CA PRO A 179 -50.59 5.25 -26.02
C PRO A 179 -51.44 6.49 -26.30
N SER A 180 -51.05 7.25 -27.32
CA SER A 180 -51.88 8.31 -27.88
C SER A 180 -52.96 7.68 -28.75
N GLY A 181 -54.20 7.77 -28.29
CA GLY A 181 -55.38 7.38 -29.05
C GLY A 181 -55.58 8.32 -30.24
N SER A 182 -55.88 7.73 -31.39
CA SER A 182 -56.56 8.41 -32.49
C SER A 182 -57.40 7.38 -33.23
N ALA A 183 -58.72 7.47 -33.03
CA ALA A 183 -59.73 6.93 -33.94
C ALA A 183 -59.73 7.75 -35.25
N PRO A 184 -60.08 7.15 -36.39
CA PRO A 184 -61.47 7.19 -36.88
C PRO A 184 -61.93 5.83 -37.44
N ASP A 185 -63.16 5.37 -37.19
CA ASP A 185 -64.45 5.71 -37.81
C ASP A 185 -64.76 4.91 -39.10
N VAL A 186 -65.71 3.96 -38.94
CA VAL A 186 -66.73 3.37 -39.84
C VAL A 186 -66.32 2.98 -41.28
N THR A 187 -66.59 1.72 -41.68
CA THR A 187 -67.67 1.29 -42.61
C THR A 187 -67.44 -0.17 -43.06
N GLY A 188 -68.44 -1.07 -42.94
CA GLY A 188 -68.53 -2.26 -43.82
C GLY A 188 -68.83 -3.63 -43.18
N SER A 189 -70.13 -3.94 -43.04
CA SER A 189 -70.75 -5.29 -43.04
C SER A 189 -70.47 -6.01 -44.39
N PRO A 190 -70.48 -7.36 -44.58
CA PRO A 190 -71.41 -8.35 -44.01
C PRO A 190 -70.89 -9.78 -43.67
N SER A 191 -71.79 -10.55 -43.04
CA SER A 191 -71.79 -12.02 -42.81
C SER A 191 -71.77 -12.82 -44.14
N PRO A 192 -71.27 -14.08 -44.21
CA PRO A 192 -72.09 -15.26 -43.85
C PRO A 192 -71.35 -16.52 -43.31
N THR A 193 -72.10 -17.29 -42.50
CA THR A 193 -72.29 -18.76 -42.47
C THR A 193 -71.26 -19.70 -43.11
N ALA A 194 -70.75 -20.69 -42.35
CA ALA A 194 -71.00 -22.13 -42.57
C ALA A 194 -70.27 -23.04 -41.56
N THR A 195 -71.04 -23.96 -40.99
CA THR A 195 -70.67 -25.18 -40.23
C THR A 195 -69.90 -26.18 -41.13
N PRO A 196 -69.12 -27.10 -40.54
CA PRO A 196 -69.69 -28.43 -40.21
C PRO A 196 -69.46 -28.88 -38.77
#